data_AF-A0A1G7L6R4-F1
#
_entry.id   AF-A0A1G7L6R4-F1
#
_cell.length_a   1.000
_cell.length_b   1.000
_cell.length_c   1.000
_cell.angle_alpha   90.00
_cell.angle_beta   90.00
_cell.angle_gamma   90.00
#
_symmetry.space_group_name_H-M   'P 1'
#
loop_
_entity.id
_entity.type
_entity.pdbx_description
1 polymer ?
#
loop_
_entity_poly.entity_id
_entity_poly.type
_entity_poly.pdbx_seq_one_letter_code
_entity_poly.pdbx_strand_id
1 'polypeptide(L)'
;MVWVLLHASLGLFLLLAVPALALVGLWGFFRPLPPRFYAFLRGTAWAAILQVLLGFLLFLQGLRPKDGLHLLYGLLLAAGLHYLGGLEPGGWFYRGLKDPPKRPEVFVALGLLFCVGLVLRVYFTGR
;
A
#
# COMPACT_ATOMS: atom_id res chain seq x y z
N MET A 1 -18.23 -17.31 -1.63
CA MET A 1 -18.78 -16.09 -2.25
C MET A 1 -18.39 -14.82 -1.49
N VAL A 2 -18.66 -14.72 -0.18
CA VAL A 2 -18.36 -13.52 0.63
C VAL A 2 -16.87 -13.11 0.59
N TRP A 3 -15.93 -14.05 0.75
CA TRP A 3 -14.49 -13.76 0.71
C TRP A 3 -14.00 -13.22 -0.64
N VAL A 4 -14.61 -13.69 -1.73
CA VAL A 4 -14.32 -13.22 -3.09
C VAL A 4 -14.81 -11.78 -3.26
N LEU A 5 -16.03 -11.47 -2.80
CA LEU A 5 -16.57 -10.11 -2.82
C LEU A 5 -15.72 -9.16 -1.97
N LEU A 6 -15.32 -9.58 -0.77
CA LEU A 6 -14.46 -8.78 0.09
C LEU A 6 -13.10 -8.49 -0.57
N HIS A 7 -12.45 -9.52 -1.13
CA HIS A 7 -11.19 -9.36 -1.87
C HIS A 7 -11.35 -8.44 -3.10
N ALA A 8 -12.46 -8.53 -3.83
CA ALA A 8 -12.73 -7.64 -4.96
C ALA A 8 -12.94 -6.19 -4.51
N SER A 9 -13.74 -5.97 -3.47
CA SER A 9 -14.03 -4.63 -2.92
C SER A 9 -12.80 -3.96 -2.33
N LEU A 10 -11.96 -4.71 -1.61
CA LEU A 10 -10.67 -4.22 -1.10
C LEU A 10 -9.71 -3.91 -2.25
N GLY A 11 -9.66 -4.75 -3.28
CA GLY A 11 -8.87 -4.49 -4.48
C GLY A 11 -9.27 -3.20 -5.17
N LEU A 12 -10.58 -2.96 -5.34
CA LEU A 12 -11.11 -1.71 -5.89
C LEU A 12 -10.78 -0.51 -4.99
N PHE A 13 -10.96 -0.63 -3.68
CA PHE A 13 -10.57 0.41 -2.73
C PHE A 13 -9.10 0.79 -2.89
N LEU A 14 -8.19 -0.19 -2.92
CA LEU A 14 -6.75 0.05 -3.08
C LEU A 14 -6.41 0.68 -4.43
N LEU A 15 -7.07 0.24 -5.50
CA LEU A 15 -6.89 0.78 -6.85
C LEU A 15 -7.21 2.28 -6.93
N LEU A 16 -8.12 2.77 -6.09
CA LEU A 16 -8.49 4.19 -6.01
C LEU A 16 -7.71 4.95 -4.94
N ALA A 17 -7.57 4.37 -3.75
CA ALA A 17 -6.94 5.00 -2.60
C ALA A 17 -5.45 5.24 -2.80
N VAL A 18 -4.72 4.30 -3.44
CA VAL A 18 -3.26 4.43 -3.65
C VAL A 18 -2.94 5.61 -4.60
N PRO A 19 -3.57 5.75 -5.79
CA PRO A 19 -3.39 6.94 -6.61
C PRO A 19 -3.81 8.25 -5.92
N ALA A 20 -4.92 8.25 -5.18
CA ALA A 20 -5.36 9.43 -4.45
C ALA A 20 -4.35 9.86 -3.37
N LEU A 21 -3.82 8.89 -2.61
CA LEU A 21 -2.74 9.10 -1.66
C LEU A 21 -1.47 9.61 -2.35
N ALA A 22 -1.12 9.07 -3.52
CA ALA A 22 0.05 9.53 -4.26
C ALA A 22 -0.09 10.99 -4.70
N LEU A 23 -1.24 11.38 -5.26
CA LEU A 23 -1.53 12.77 -5.65
C LEU A 23 -1.41 13.73 -4.46
N VAL A 24 -1.99 13.36 -3.31
CA VAL A 24 -1.86 14.18 -2.08
C VAL A 24 -0.43 14.13 -1.52
N GLY A 25 0.25 13.00 -1.66
CA GLY A 25 1.63 12.78 -1.21
C GLY A 25 2.65 13.64 -1.96
N LEU A 26 2.38 14.04 -3.21
CA LEU A 26 3.23 14.96 -3.97
C LEU A 26 3.44 16.30 -3.27
N TRP A 27 2.51 16.74 -2.42
CA TRP A 27 2.70 17.94 -1.60
C TRP A 27 3.88 17.81 -0.63
N GLY A 28 4.31 16.58 -0.31
CA GLY A 28 5.50 16.26 0.48
C GLY A 28 6.80 16.85 -0.08
N PHE A 29 6.90 17.06 -1.40
CA PHE A 29 8.06 17.74 -1.98
C PHE A 29 8.18 19.19 -1.51
N PHE A 30 7.07 19.85 -1.24
CA PHE A 30 7.00 21.28 -0.94
C PHE A 30 6.79 21.58 0.54
N ARG A 31 6.13 20.69 1.28
CA ARG A 31 5.78 20.90 2.69
C ARG A 31 5.62 19.59 3.46
N PRO A 32 5.76 19.60 4.80
CA PRO A 32 5.44 18.44 5.62
C PRO A 32 4.00 17.94 5.41
N LEU A 33 3.82 16.63 5.41
CA LEU A 33 2.50 16.00 5.33
C LEU A 33 1.82 15.96 6.71
N PRO A 34 0.51 16.23 6.81
CA PRO A 34 -0.18 16.28 8.09
C PRO A 34 -0.34 14.87 8.71
N PRO A 35 -0.44 14.74 10.05
CA PRO A 35 -0.62 13.43 10.71
C PRO A 35 -1.83 12.62 10.21
N ARG A 36 -2.91 13.31 9.83
CA ARG A 36 -4.11 12.67 9.24
C ARG A 36 -3.80 11.95 7.91
N PHE A 37 -2.85 12.46 7.12
CA PHE A 37 -2.40 11.79 5.91
C PHE A 37 -1.74 10.45 6.24
N TYR A 38 -0.83 10.43 7.22
CA TYR A 38 -0.16 9.22 7.67
C TYR A 38 -1.12 8.21 8.29
N ALA A 39 -2.13 8.68 9.04
CA ALA A 39 -3.19 7.81 9.55
C ALA A 39 -3.98 7.13 8.42
N PHE A 40 -4.36 7.88 7.38
CA PHE A 40 -5.04 7.31 6.22
C PHE A 40 -4.14 6.33 5.45
N LEU A 41 -2.87 6.69 5.22
CA LEU A 41 -1.87 5.82 4.59
C LEU A 41 -1.70 4.50 5.35
N ARG A 42 -1.62 4.53 6.68
CA ARG A 42 -1.58 3.31 7.51
C ARG A 42 -2.87 2.49 7.40
N GLY A 43 -4.03 3.14 7.36
CA GLY A 43 -5.31 2.46 7.11
C GLY A 43 -5.31 1.73 5.77
N THR A 44 -4.85 2.39 4.71
CA THR A 44 -4.68 1.80 3.37
C THR A 44 -3.67 0.65 3.39
N ALA A 45 -2.58 0.76 4.16
CA ALA A 45 -1.61 -0.32 4.33
C ALA A 45 -2.25 -1.55 4.98
N TRP A 46 -3.06 -1.38 6.03
CA TRP A 46 -3.79 -2.50 6.65
C TRP A 46 -4.81 -3.14 5.70
N ALA A 47 -5.50 -2.34 4.88
CA ALA A 47 -6.36 -2.86 3.83
C ALA A 47 -5.56 -3.68 2.79
N ALA A 48 -4.36 -3.23 2.41
CA ALA A 48 -3.47 -3.97 1.52
C ALA A 48 -2.95 -5.27 2.14
N ILE A 49 -2.61 -5.27 3.43
CA ILE A 49 -2.22 -6.49 4.15
C ILE A 49 -3.38 -7.48 4.17
N LEU A 50 -4.60 -7.03 4.52
CA LEU A 50 -5.78 -7.88 4.49
C LEU A 50 -6.06 -8.42 3.08
N GLN A 51 -5.92 -7.58 2.05
CA GLN A 51 -6.04 -8.00 0.64
C GLN A 51 -5.07 -9.13 0.30
N VAL A 52 -3.81 -9.02 0.70
CA VAL A 52 -2.80 -10.06 0.47
C VAL A 52 -3.15 -11.36 1.19
N LEU A 53 -3.54 -11.29 2.47
CA LEU A 53 -3.94 -12.46 3.24
C LEU A 53 -5.14 -13.19 2.58
N LEU A 54 -6.14 -12.44 2.14
CA LEU A 54 -7.28 -12.98 1.40
C LEU A 54 -6.85 -13.56 0.04
N GLY A 55 -5.95 -12.90 -0.68
CA GLY A 55 -5.40 -13.38 -1.95
C GLY A 55 -4.71 -14.73 -1.80
N PHE A 56 -3.87 -14.90 -0.77
CA PHE A 56 -3.26 -16.20 -0.45
C PHE A 56 -4.30 -17.25 -0.04
N LEU A 57 -5.26 -16.88 0.81
CA LEU A 57 -6.33 -17.80 1.22
C LEU A 57 -7.13 -18.33 0.02
N LEU A 58 -7.53 -17.45 -0.90
CA LEU A 58 -8.27 -17.81 -2.11
C LEU A 58 -7.41 -18.64 -3.07
N PHE A 59 -6.14 -18.29 -3.24
CA PHE A 59 -5.19 -19.06 -4.04
C PHE A 59 -5.05 -20.50 -3.53
N LEU A 60 -4.89 -20.68 -2.21
CA LEU A 60 -4.80 -21.99 -1.58
C LEU A 60 -6.09 -22.83 -1.69
N GLN A 61 -7.24 -22.17 -1.87
CA GLN A 61 -8.53 -22.82 -2.15
C GLN A 61 -8.74 -23.17 -3.63
N GLY A 62 -7.74 -22.91 -4.50
CA GLY A 62 -7.86 -23.10 -5.95
C GLY A 62 -8.73 -22.05 -6.65
N LEU A 63 -9.08 -20.97 -5.94
CA LEU A 63 -9.81 -19.83 -6.50
C LEU A 63 -8.82 -18.80 -7.06
N ARG A 64 -9.32 -17.81 -7.80
CA ARG A 64 -8.49 -16.67 -8.25
C ARG A 64 -7.92 -15.92 -7.03
N PRO A 65 -6.73 -15.33 -7.13
CA PRO A 65 -5.86 -15.15 -8.31
C PRO A 65 -5.19 -16.45 -8.78
N LYS A 66 -4.90 -16.62 -10.08
CA LYS A 66 -4.19 -17.82 -10.59
C LYS A 66 -2.70 -17.60 -10.84
N ASP A 67 -2.28 -16.34 -10.93
CA ASP A 67 -0.91 -15.96 -11.24
C ASP A 67 -0.16 -15.58 -9.94
N GLY A 68 0.96 -16.25 -9.67
CA GLY A 68 1.83 -15.96 -8.54
C GLY A 68 2.38 -14.52 -8.56
N LEU A 69 2.49 -13.89 -9.73
CA LEU A 69 2.89 -12.48 -9.84
C LEU A 69 1.88 -11.54 -9.17
N HIS A 70 0.59 -11.87 -9.17
CA HIS A 70 -0.41 -11.08 -8.45
C HIS A 70 -0.13 -11.07 -6.94
N LEU A 71 0.21 -12.23 -6.37
CA LEU A 71 0.55 -12.34 -4.96
C LEU A 71 1.85 -11.59 -4.64
N LEU A 72 2.87 -11.70 -5.49
CA LEU A 72 4.13 -10.98 -5.33
C LEU A 72 3.92 -9.46 -5.35
N TYR A 73 3.23 -8.93 -6.36
CA TYR A 73 2.98 -7.48 -6.45
C TYR A 73 2.09 -6.99 -5.30
N GLY A 74 1.10 -7.80 -4.88
CA GLY A 74 0.27 -7.49 -3.73
C GLY A 74 1.10 -7.40 -2.44
N LEU A 75 2.01 -8.36 -2.22
CA LEU A 75 2.90 -8.37 -1.06
C LEU A 75 3.84 -7.17 -1.06
N LEU A 76 4.46 -6.84 -2.20
CA LEU A 76 5.32 -5.67 -2.35
C LEU A 76 4.55 -4.36 -2.10
N LEU A 77 3.29 -4.26 -2.58
CA LEU A 77 2.44 -3.10 -2.35
C LEU A 77 2.11 -2.95 -0.86
N ALA A 78 1.67 -4.03 -0.21
CA ALA A 78 1.33 -4.03 1.20
C ALA A 78 2.54 -3.65 2.08
N ALA A 79 3.71 -4.24 1.80
CA ALA A 79 4.96 -3.89 2.47
C ALA A 79 5.30 -2.42 2.24
N GLY A 80 5.32 -1.96 0.98
CA GLY A 80 5.61 -0.58 0.62
C GLY A 80 4.73 0.41 1.40
N LEU A 81 3.41 0.26 1.34
CA LEU A 81 2.47 1.13 2.07
C LEU A 81 2.69 1.08 3.58
N HIS A 82 2.99 -0.09 4.15
CA HIS A 82 3.22 -0.25 5.58
C HIS A 82 4.47 0.51 6.06
N TYR A 83 5.58 0.37 5.35
CA TYR A 83 6.83 1.08 5.65
C TYR A 83 6.67 2.59 5.43
N LEU A 84 6.02 3.03 4.34
CA LEU A 84 5.75 4.45 4.10
C LEU A 84 4.86 5.07 5.19
N GLY A 85 3.82 4.36 5.63
CA GLY A 85 2.98 4.79 6.75
C GLY A 85 3.72 4.83 8.10
N GLY A 86 4.80 4.06 8.22
CA GLY A 86 5.72 4.05 9.37
C GLY A 86 6.76 5.17 9.36
N LEU A 87 6.96 5.87 8.24
CA LEU A 87 7.89 7.00 8.12
C LEU A 87 7.34 8.31 8.71
N GLU A 88 6.11 8.34 9.23
CA GLU A 88 5.62 9.47 10.03
C GLU A 88 6.68 9.83 11.09
N PRO A 89 7.00 11.12 11.31
CA PRO A 89 7.90 11.51 12.38
C PRO A 89 7.46 10.93 13.73
N GLY A 90 8.33 10.15 14.38
CA GLY A 90 8.01 9.41 15.61
C GLY A 90 7.28 8.07 15.41
N GLY A 91 6.95 7.72 14.17
CA GLY A 91 6.39 6.42 13.77
C GLY A 91 7.34 5.25 14.02
N TRP A 92 6.82 4.02 13.91
CA TRP A 92 7.58 2.81 14.23
C TRP A 92 8.81 2.64 13.33
N PHE A 93 8.66 2.83 12.01
CA PHE A 93 9.76 2.66 11.07
C PHE A 93 10.74 3.82 11.18
N TYR A 94 10.23 5.05 11.26
CA TYR A 94 11.05 6.25 11.50
C TYR A 94 11.97 6.09 12.72
N ARG A 95 11.45 5.61 13.86
CA ARG A 95 12.24 5.39 15.09
C ARG A 95 13.20 4.20 15.01
N GLY A 96 12.92 3.23 14.14
CA GLY A 96 13.77 2.07 13.92
C GLY A 96 14.98 2.35 13.01
N LEU A 97 15.00 3.47 12.30
CA LEU A 97 16.12 3.87 11.46
C LEU A 97 17.26 4.41 12.32
N LYS A 98 18.50 3.95 12.02
CA LYS A 98 19.72 4.50 12.64
C LYS A 98 19.85 6.00 12.39
N ASP A 99 19.61 6.42 11.14
CA ASP A 99 19.69 7.81 10.69
C ASP A 99 18.38 8.17 9.96
N PRO A 100 17.32 8.58 10.70
CA PRO A 100 16.03 8.87 10.09
C PRO A 100 16.12 10.11 9.17
N PRO A 101 15.38 10.12 8.05
CA PRO A 101 15.44 11.22 7.10
C PRO A 101 14.89 12.51 7.74
N LYS A 102 15.57 13.63 7.52
CA LYS A 102 15.09 14.96 7.96
C LYS A 102 13.76 15.38 7.32
N ARG A 103 13.49 14.85 6.12
CA ARG A 103 12.28 15.10 5.32
C ARG A 103 11.64 13.77 4.89
N PRO A 104 11.01 13.02 5.81
CA PRO A 104 10.40 11.73 5.48
C PRO A 104 9.32 11.86 4.40
N GLU A 105 8.64 13.01 4.32
CA GLU A 105 7.58 13.27 3.36
C GLU A 105 8.01 13.16 1.89
N VAL A 106 9.30 13.42 1.58
CA VAL A 106 9.86 13.28 0.22
C VAL A 106 9.96 11.80 -0.16
N PHE A 107 10.42 10.96 0.77
CA PHE A 107 10.49 9.51 0.57
C PHE A 107 9.11 8.89 0.47
N VAL A 108 8.14 9.42 1.25
CA VAL A 108 6.74 9.02 1.16
C VAL A 108 6.15 9.37 -0.21
N ALA A 109 6.42 10.57 -0.73
CA ALA A 109 5.95 10.97 -2.06
C ALA A 109 6.50 10.05 -3.16
N LEU A 110 7.82 9.81 -3.18
CA LEU A 110 8.47 8.92 -4.15
C LEU A 110 7.99 7.47 -4.01
N GLY A 111 7.91 6.97 -2.78
CA GLY A 111 7.43 5.62 -2.51
C GLY A 111 5.97 5.41 -2.91
N LEU A 112 5.11 6.43 -2.78
CA LEU A 112 3.73 6.35 -3.23
C LEU A 112 3.61 6.31 -4.75
N LEU A 113 4.45 7.04 -5.49
CA LEU A 113 4.53 6.91 -6.96
C LEU A 113 4.96 5.49 -7.36
N PHE A 114 5.91 4.91 -6.65
CA PHE A 114 6.27 3.50 -6.84
C PHE A 114 5.10 2.56 -6.53
N CYS A 115 4.36 2.79 -5.44
CA CYS A 115 3.17 2.01 -5.09
C CYS A 115 2.04 2.12 -6.12
N VAL A 116 1.90 3.24 -6.83
CA VAL A 116 0.98 3.34 -7.98
C VAL A 116 1.39 2.37 -9.09
N GLY A 117 2.68 2.26 -9.39
CA GLY A 117 3.18 1.24 -10.32
C GLY A 117 2.78 -0.17 -9.86
N LEU A 118 2.98 -0.49 -8.58
CA LEU A 118 2.62 -1.79 -8.03
C LEU A 118 1.11 -2.08 -8.09
N VAL A 119 0.24 -1.12 -7.74
CA VAL A 119 -1.22 -1.36 -7.77
C VAL A 119 -1.73 -1.60 -9.20
N LEU A 120 -1.15 -0.94 -10.19
CA LEU A 120 -1.42 -1.21 -11.60
C LEU A 120 -0.96 -2.62 -11.99
N ARG A 121 0.23 -3.05 -11.55
CA ARG A 121 0.72 -4.42 -11.79
C ARG A 121 -0.20 -5.47 -11.16
N VAL A 122 -0.62 -5.27 -9.91
CA VAL A 122 -1.59 -6.14 -9.20
C VAL A 122 -2.88 -6.29 -10.02
N TYR A 123 -3.43 -5.18 -10.52
CA TYR A 123 -4.65 -5.19 -11.33
C TYR A 123 -4.46 -6.00 -12.63
N PHE A 124 -3.38 -5.76 -13.37
CA PHE A 124 -3.15 -6.43 -14.66
C PHE A 124 -2.78 -7.92 -14.54
N THR A 125 -2.17 -8.35 -13.44
CA THR A 125 -1.85 -9.76 -13.17
C THR A 125 -2.96 -10.51 -12.44
N GLY A 126 -4.02 -9.84 -11.97
CA GLY A 126 -5.15 -10.45 -11.23
C GLY A 126 -6.16 -11.21 -12.09
N ARG A 127 -5.75 -11.72 -13.25
CA ARG A 127 -6.64 -12.39 -14.23
C ARG A 127 -7.13 -13.75 -13.76
#